data_AF-X0QP15-F1
#
_entry.id   AF-X0QP15-F1
#
_cell.length_a   1.000
_cell.length_b   1.000
_cell.length_c   1.000
_cell.angle_alpha   90.00
_cell.angle_beta   90.00
_cell.angle_gamma   90.00
#
_symmetry.space_group_name_H-M   'P 1'
#
loop_
_entity.id
_entity.type
_entity.pdbx_description
1 polymer ?
#
loop_
_entity_poly.entity_id
_entity_poly.type
_entity_poly.pdbx_seq_one_letter_code
_entity_poly.pdbx_strand_id
1 'polypeptide(L)'
;MSFSIEILLGCLAVIAAITVPLIIYFLQKSKKRLAYEIVSNTQLVGVKSEVQNKIKIYYENKLVENVHLLLIRIINNGNQSISIGDFAKRIDINLGNNLNILTCEILRQYPDNLDVNVIKMVDSIEIEPLLLNPKDNFTIKILLSDYKENFEVSARIEGISKIEVYKEPQPLFNITLMLTFIPFLILMITRIFFEDTFENYFGFDISIIVHTFLVLIITILVFQILKIWYEAAKEFFLKDTDEE
;
A
#
# COMPACT_ATOMS: atom_id res chain seq x y z
N MET A 1 21.51 2.91 -45.13
CA MET A 1 20.23 2.81 -44.40
C MET A 1 20.17 1.62 -43.44
N SER A 2 20.77 0.45 -43.75
CA SER A 2 20.82 -0.72 -42.83
C SER A 2 21.66 -0.50 -41.56
N PHE A 3 22.82 0.16 -41.68
CA PHE A 3 23.77 0.36 -40.58
C PHE A 3 23.18 1.07 -39.34
N SER A 4 22.26 2.01 -39.55
CA SER A 4 21.63 2.74 -38.44
C SER A 4 20.60 1.91 -37.67
N ILE A 5 19.93 0.95 -38.34
CA ILE A 5 18.94 0.07 -37.71
C ILE A 5 19.66 -0.93 -36.81
N GLU A 6 20.81 -1.45 -37.24
CA GLU A 6 21.63 -2.38 -36.46
C GLU A 6 22.13 -1.75 -35.15
N ILE A 7 22.57 -0.49 -35.20
CA ILE A 7 23.00 0.26 -34.00
C ILE A 7 21.83 0.47 -33.05
N LEU A 8 20.65 0.86 -33.55
CA LEU A 8 19.46 1.06 -32.72
C LEU A 8 19.03 -0.24 -32.01
N LEU A 9 19.01 -1.36 -32.75
CA LEU A 9 18.70 -2.67 -32.19
C LEU A 9 19.75 -3.09 -31.14
N GLY A 10 21.03 -2.83 -31.39
CA GLY A 10 22.10 -3.07 -30.42
C GLY A 10 21.92 -2.28 -29.13
N CYS A 11 21.59 -0.99 -29.22
CA CYS A 11 21.33 -0.14 -28.04
C CYS A 11 20.12 -0.63 -27.23
N LEU A 12 19.00 -0.97 -27.90
CA LEU A 12 17.82 -1.51 -27.23
C LEU A 12 18.12 -2.83 -26.52
N ALA A 13 18.90 -3.72 -27.16
CA ALA A 13 19.30 -4.99 -26.57
C ALA A 13 20.15 -4.78 -25.30
N VAL A 14 21.10 -3.83 -25.30
CA VAL A 14 21.93 -3.52 -24.12
C VAL A 14 21.07 -2.93 -22.99
N ILE A 15 20.15 -2.01 -23.29
CA ILE A 15 19.25 -1.44 -22.29
C ILE A 15 18.38 -2.54 -21.67
N ALA A 16 17.78 -3.40 -22.49
CA ALA A 16 16.99 -4.53 -22.01
C ALA A 16 17.83 -5.49 -21.14
N ALA A 17 19.06 -5.82 -21.57
CA ALA A 17 19.96 -6.72 -20.85
C ALA A 17 20.35 -6.22 -19.45
N ILE A 18 20.34 -4.91 -19.21
CA ILE A 18 20.64 -4.32 -17.88
C ILE A 18 19.36 -4.11 -17.07
N THR A 19 18.34 -3.52 -17.69
CA THR A 19 17.10 -3.13 -17.00
C THR A 19 16.29 -4.34 -16.54
N VAL A 20 16.18 -5.38 -17.36
CA VAL A 20 15.36 -6.56 -17.03
C VAL A 20 15.89 -7.29 -15.79
N PRO A 21 17.18 -7.68 -15.68
CA PRO A 21 17.70 -8.32 -14.48
C PRO A 21 17.61 -7.44 -13.23
N LEU A 22 17.78 -6.12 -13.39
CA LEU A 22 17.69 -5.19 -12.27
C LEU A 22 16.26 -5.11 -11.72
N ILE A 23 15.26 -5.01 -12.61
CA ILE A 23 13.83 -5.06 -12.23
C ILE A 23 13.53 -6.39 -11.54
N ILE A 24 13.97 -7.52 -12.11
CA ILE A 24 13.78 -8.84 -11.51
C ILE A 24 14.40 -8.91 -10.11
N TYR A 25 15.63 -8.44 -9.93
CA TYR A 25 16.32 -8.41 -8.64
C TYR A 25 15.53 -7.62 -7.58
N PHE A 26 14.99 -6.46 -7.94
CA PHE A 26 14.19 -5.67 -7.01
C PHE A 26 12.83 -6.31 -6.69
N LEU A 27 12.20 -6.98 -7.66
CA LEU A 27 10.93 -7.70 -7.48
C LEU A 27 11.11 -8.99 -6.64
N GLN A 28 12.24 -9.68 -6.80
CA GLN A 28 12.55 -10.93 -6.11
C GLN A 28 13.09 -10.74 -4.69
N LYS A 29 13.43 -9.51 -4.29
CA LYS A 29 13.93 -9.24 -2.94
C LYS A 29 12.82 -9.54 -1.92
N SER A 30 12.92 -10.69 -1.26
CA SER A 30 12.00 -11.12 -0.22
C SER A 30 12.17 -10.28 1.04
N LYS A 31 11.06 -9.80 1.58
CA LYS A 31 10.98 -8.99 2.79
C LYS A 31 9.73 -9.36 3.57
N LYS A 32 9.93 -9.84 4.79
CA LYS A 32 8.87 -9.90 5.81
C LYS A 32 8.54 -8.49 6.25
N ARG A 33 7.26 -8.13 6.27
CA ARG A 33 6.79 -6.84 6.78
C ARG A 33 5.44 -7.03 7.43
N LEU A 34 5.26 -6.42 8.59
CA LEU A 34 4.00 -6.38 9.31
C LEU A 34 3.65 -4.91 9.52
N ALA A 35 2.43 -4.56 9.21
CA ALA A 35 1.92 -3.21 9.37
C ALA A 35 0.55 -3.24 10.03
N TYR A 36 0.15 -2.09 10.58
CA TYR A 36 -1.18 -1.89 11.13
C TYR A 36 -1.85 -0.65 10.56
N GLU A 37 -3.16 -0.64 10.54
CA GLU A 37 -3.97 0.47 10.07
C GLU A 37 -5.11 0.75 11.04
N ILE A 38 -5.38 2.03 11.26
CA ILE A 38 -6.55 2.48 12.02
C ILE A 38 -7.69 2.60 11.00
N VAL A 39 -8.54 1.57 10.92
CA VAL A 39 -9.70 1.56 10.01
C VAL A 39 -10.76 2.53 10.52
N SER A 40 -10.95 2.60 11.84
CA SER A 40 -11.84 3.55 12.48
C SER A 40 -11.39 3.81 13.91
N ASN A 41 -11.47 5.07 14.33
CA ASN A 41 -11.39 5.47 15.73
C ASN A 41 -12.54 6.45 15.97
N THR A 42 -13.67 5.92 16.42
CA THR A 42 -14.91 6.69 16.55
C THR A 42 -15.40 6.68 17.98
N GLN A 43 -15.59 7.86 18.55
CA GLN A 43 -16.28 8.03 19.82
C GLN A 43 -17.78 7.75 19.62
N LEU A 44 -18.29 6.65 20.16
CA LEU A 44 -19.70 6.27 19.98
C LEU A 44 -20.63 7.20 20.76
N VAL A 45 -20.20 7.60 21.96
CA VAL A 45 -20.92 8.57 22.78
C VAL A 45 -19.92 9.49 23.45
N GLY A 46 -19.64 10.61 22.80
CA GLY A 46 -18.92 11.72 23.39
C GLY A 46 -19.90 12.66 24.03
N VAL A 47 -20.01 12.63 25.35
CA VAL A 47 -20.89 13.58 25.99
C VAL A 47 -20.21 14.95 25.96
N LYS A 48 -20.64 15.80 25.01
CA LYS A 48 -20.34 17.22 25.07
C LYS A 48 -20.76 17.73 26.44
N SER A 49 -19.95 18.61 27.04
CA SER A 49 -20.03 19.08 28.43
C SER A 49 -21.43 19.50 28.89
N GLU A 50 -22.31 19.92 27.98
CA GLU A 50 -23.69 20.36 28.25
C GLU A 50 -24.67 19.22 28.56
N VAL A 51 -24.36 17.98 28.18
CA VAL A 51 -25.26 16.81 28.32
C VAL A 51 -24.67 15.70 29.20
N GLN A 52 -23.42 15.86 29.67
CA GLN A 52 -22.64 14.85 30.41
C GLN A 52 -23.32 14.36 31.68
N ASN A 53 -24.10 15.24 32.31
CA ASN A 53 -24.83 14.90 33.53
C ASN A 53 -26.25 14.34 33.26
N LYS A 54 -26.70 14.28 32.01
CA LYS A 54 -28.06 13.85 31.63
C LYS A 54 -28.12 12.47 31.00
N ILE A 55 -27.01 11.96 30.50
CA ILE A 55 -26.93 10.66 29.81
C ILE A 55 -25.96 9.78 30.59
N LYS A 56 -26.44 8.61 31.03
CA LYS A 56 -25.64 7.56 31.64
C LYS A 56 -25.61 6.35 30.72
N ILE A 57 -24.42 5.85 30.42
CA ILE A 57 -24.23 4.67 29.57
C ILE A 57 -23.88 3.51 30.48
N TYR A 58 -24.60 2.42 30.34
CA TYR A 58 -24.33 1.19 31.07
C TYR A 58 -23.88 0.12 30.08
N TYR A 59 -22.76 -0.54 30.39
CA TYR A 59 -22.28 -1.73 29.73
C TYR A 59 -22.21 -2.86 30.77
N GLU A 60 -22.96 -3.93 30.57
CA GLU A 60 -23.07 -5.05 31.53
C GLU A 60 -23.35 -4.58 32.98
N ASN A 61 -24.30 -3.66 33.15
CA ASN A 61 -24.67 -3.04 34.42
C ASN A 61 -23.58 -2.18 35.09
N LYS A 62 -22.46 -1.90 34.40
CA LYS A 62 -21.44 -0.96 34.85
C LYS A 62 -21.58 0.36 34.13
N LEU A 63 -21.56 1.46 34.87
CA LEU A 63 -21.53 2.80 34.29
C LEU A 63 -20.19 2.96 33.57
N VAL A 64 -20.24 3.33 32.28
CA VAL A 64 -19.05 3.59 31.46
C VAL A 64 -19.15 4.99 30.87
N GLU A 65 -18.02 5.65 30.74
CA GLU A 65 -17.92 6.98 30.14
C GLU A 65 -16.97 6.93 28.95
N ASN A 66 -17.14 7.90 28.04
CA ASN A 66 -16.21 8.12 26.93
C ASN A 66 -15.97 6.85 26.08
N VAL A 67 -17.06 6.24 25.61
CA VAL A 67 -17.02 4.96 24.88
C VAL A 67 -16.51 5.18 23.45
N HIS A 68 -15.47 4.44 23.09
CA HIS A 68 -14.82 4.47 21.77
C HIS A 68 -14.89 3.11 21.09
N LEU A 69 -15.14 3.13 19.78
CA LEU A 69 -14.95 2.01 18.88
C LEU A 69 -13.65 2.20 18.11
N LEU A 70 -12.69 1.31 18.36
CA LEU A 70 -11.41 1.27 17.68
C LEU A 70 -11.34 0.01 16.81
N LEU A 71 -11.13 0.21 15.50
CA LEU A 71 -10.93 -0.86 14.52
C LEU A 71 -9.49 -0.81 14.04
N ILE A 72 -8.71 -1.84 14.32
CA ILE A 72 -7.31 -1.96 13.90
C ILE A 72 -7.17 -3.13 12.96
N ARG A 73 -6.68 -2.88 11.74
CA ARG A 73 -6.30 -3.92 10.79
C ARG A 73 -4.82 -4.22 10.92
N ILE A 74 -4.47 -5.49 11.11
CA ILE A 74 -3.10 -5.99 11.06
C ILE A 74 -2.91 -6.71 9.72
N ILE A 75 -1.82 -6.43 9.02
CA ILE A 75 -1.56 -6.97 7.67
C ILE A 75 -0.10 -7.34 7.47
N ASN A 76 0.15 -8.50 6.87
CA ASN A 76 1.45 -8.79 6.27
C ASN A 76 1.53 -8.07 4.92
N ASN A 77 2.14 -6.88 4.91
CA ASN A 77 2.37 -6.09 3.70
C ASN A 77 3.73 -6.36 3.04
N GLY A 78 4.38 -7.47 3.42
CA GLY A 78 5.58 -8.01 2.79
C GLY A 78 5.26 -8.90 1.59
N ASN A 79 6.31 -9.44 0.96
CA ASN A 79 6.22 -10.48 -0.08
C ASN A 79 6.76 -11.83 0.41
N GLN A 80 6.92 -11.98 1.73
CA GLN A 80 7.35 -13.22 2.37
C GLN A 80 6.40 -13.54 3.53
N SER A 81 6.13 -14.84 3.74
CA SER A 81 5.33 -15.30 4.88
C SER A 81 6.02 -15.03 6.21
N ILE A 82 5.21 -14.82 7.24
CA ILE A 82 5.63 -14.75 8.64
C ILE A 82 5.09 -16.01 9.31
N SER A 83 5.99 -16.93 9.66
CA SER A 83 5.65 -18.20 10.28
C SER A 83 5.47 -18.03 11.79
N ILE A 84 4.72 -18.94 12.42
CA ILE A 84 4.55 -18.99 13.88
C ILE A 84 5.90 -18.98 14.62
N GLY A 85 6.90 -19.71 14.10
CA GLY A 85 8.24 -19.77 14.68
C GLY A 85 9.07 -18.50 14.56
N ASP A 86 8.64 -17.51 13.76
CA ASP A 86 9.35 -16.24 13.62
C ASP A 86 9.09 -15.31 14.83
N PHE A 87 8.03 -15.56 15.61
CA PHE A 87 7.64 -14.71 16.73
C PHE A 87 8.45 -15.05 17.99
N ALA A 88 9.34 -14.15 18.38
CA ALA A 88 9.98 -14.18 19.69
C ALA A 88 9.13 -13.46 20.77
N LYS A 89 8.26 -12.53 20.36
CA LYS A 89 7.22 -11.90 21.19
C LYS A 89 5.94 -11.75 20.37
N ARG A 90 4.80 -11.98 21.02
CA ARG A 90 3.44 -11.76 20.49
C ARG A 90 3.26 -10.35 19.95
N ILE A 91 2.26 -10.18 19.08
CA ILE A 91 1.81 -8.85 18.69
C ILE A 91 1.04 -8.28 19.89
N ASP A 92 1.42 -7.09 20.32
CA ASP A 92 0.88 -6.41 21.49
C ASP A 92 0.40 -5.03 21.06
N ILE A 93 -0.90 -4.80 21.22
CA ILE A 93 -1.55 -3.50 21.01
C ILE A 93 -1.72 -2.87 22.39
N ASN A 94 -0.79 -2.03 22.77
CA ASN A 94 -0.84 -1.30 24.03
C ASN A 94 -1.73 -0.07 23.86
N LEU A 95 -2.85 -0.01 24.57
CA LEU A 95 -3.87 1.03 24.45
C LEU A 95 -3.66 2.18 25.45
N GLY A 96 -2.64 2.09 26.29
CA GLY A 96 -2.30 3.06 27.31
C GLY A 96 -2.97 2.81 28.67
N ASN A 97 -2.65 3.66 29.64
CA ASN A 97 -3.10 3.50 31.03
C ASN A 97 -4.46 4.16 31.28
N ASN A 98 -5.16 3.67 32.31
CA ASN A 98 -6.42 4.23 32.83
C ASN A 98 -7.58 4.22 31.81
N LEU A 99 -7.75 3.09 31.12
CA LEU A 99 -8.89 2.79 30.26
C LEU A 99 -9.49 1.45 30.65
N ASN A 100 -10.69 1.16 30.16
CA ASN A 100 -11.24 -0.19 30.24
C ASN A 100 -11.51 -0.73 28.84
N ILE A 101 -10.91 -1.87 28.52
CA ILE A 101 -11.32 -2.66 27.37
C ILE A 101 -12.65 -3.32 27.74
N LEU A 102 -13.73 -2.94 27.06
CA LEU A 102 -15.06 -3.52 27.26
C LEU A 102 -15.13 -4.84 26.51
N THR A 103 -14.94 -4.81 25.19
CA THR A 103 -14.89 -5.99 24.33
C THR A 103 -13.71 -5.93 23.36
N CYS A 104 -13.29 -7.11 22.91
CA CYS A 104 -12.33 -7.30 21.86
C CYS A 104 -12.73 -8.53 21.05
N GLU A 105 -12.96 -8.37 19.76
CA GLU A 105 -13.39 -9.45 18.86
C GLU A 105 -12.75 -9.30 17.47
N ILE A 106 -12.59 -10.40 16.75
CA ILE A 106 -12.20 -10.37 15.35
C ILE A 106 -13.42 -9.98 14.52
N LEU A 107 -13.31 -8.88 13.78
CA LEU A 107 -14.38 -8.37 12.93
C LEU A 107 -14.34 -8.99 11.54
N ARG A 108 -13.14 -9.09 10.96
CA ARG A 108 -12.89 -9.62 9.61
C ARG A 108 -11.51 -10.26 9.58
N GLN A 109 -11.33 -11.25 8.71
CA GLN A 109 -10.04 -11.84 8.43
C GLN A 109 -9.98 -12.31 6.99
N TYR A 110 -8.81 -12.24 6.38
CA TYR A 110 -8.56 -12.71 5.02
C TYR A 110 -7.21 -13.43 4.99
N PRO A 111 -7.19 -14.72 4.64
CA PRO A 111 -8.35 -15.57 4.32
C PRO A 111 -9.23 -15.85 5.56
N ASP A 112 -10.47 -16.28 5.32
CA ASP A 112 -11.47 -16.59 6.37
C ASP A 112 -11.04 -17.69 7.34
N ASN A 113 -10.02 -18.46 7.02
CA ASN A 113 -9.50 -19.55 7.84
C ASN A 113 -8.24 -19.17 8.65
N LEU A 114 -7.94 -17.87 8.81
CA LEU A 114 -6.90 -17.42 9.74
C LEU A 114 -7.29 -17.77 11.19
N ASP A 115 -6.42 -18.51 11.88
CA ASP A 115 -6.61 -18.87 13.29
C ASP A 115 -6.09 -17.74 14.20
N VAL A 116 -6.84 -16.64 14.26
CA VAL A 116 -6.46 -15.45 15.02
C VAL A 116 -6.96 -15.57 16.47
N ASN A 117 -6.03 -15.86 17.39
CA ASN A 117 -6.33 -15.93 18.82
C ASN A 117 -5.94 -14.63 19.52
N VAL A 118 -6.93 -13.98 20.15
CA VAL A 118 -6.78 -12.68 20.82
C VAL A 118 -6.96 -12.82 22.32
N ILE A 119 -6.02 -12.27 23.07
CA ILE A 119 -6.00 -12.27 24.54
C ILE A 119 -6.15 -10.83 25.01
N LYS A 120 -7.27 -10.56 25.68
CA LYS A 120 -7.54 -9.27 26.33
C LYS A 120 -6.77 -9.18 27.65
N MET A 121 -5.90 -8.19 27.76
CA MET A 121 -5.22 -7.82 29.01
C MET A 121 -5.96 -6.63 29.66
N VAL A 122 -5.34 -6.02 30.68
CA VAL A 122 -5.92 -4.87 31.38
C VAL A 122 -5.86 -3.60 30.51
N ASP A 123 -4.69 -3.34 29.94
CA ASP A 123 -4.32 -2.13 29.19
C ASP A 123 -3.83 -2.45 27.77
N SER A 124 -3.78 -3.73 27.40
CA SER A 124 -3.33 -4.16 26.09
C SER A 124 -4.15 -5.33 25.53
N ILE A 125 -3.93 -5.60 24.25
CA ILE A 125 -4.47 -6.76 23.55
C ILE A 125 -3.29 -7.50 22.93
N GLU A 126 -3.13 -8.76 23.31
CA GLU A 126 -2.13 -9.63 22.71
C GLU A 126 -2.76 -10.50 21.64
N ILE A 127 -2.07 -10.69 20.51
CA ILE A 127 -2.43 -11.66 19.48
C ILE A 127 -1.38 -12.75 19.50
N GLU A 128 -1.84 -14.00 19.61
CA GLU A 128 -0.94 -15.15 19.60
C GLU A 128 -0.21 -15.29 18.26
N PRO A 129 0.98 -15.91 18.25
CA PRO A 129 1.71 -16.15 17.02
C PRO A 129 0.89 -16.99 16.03
N LEU A 130 0.79 -16.51 14.80
CA LEU A 130 0.03 -17.16 13.72
C LEU A 130 0.81 -17.11 12.40
N LEU A 131 0.47 -17.99 11.46
CA LEU A 131 1.00 -17.92 10.10
C LEU A 131 0.31 -16.78 9.34
N LEU A 132 1.10 -15.83 8.83
CA LEU A 132 0.61 -14.76 7.95
C LEU A 132 1.33 -14.84 6.60
N ASN A 133 0.63 -15.28 5.56
CA ASN A 133 1.13 -15.18 4.19
C ASN A 133 1.09 -13.73 3.70
N PRO A 134 1.78 -13.40 2.59
CA PRO A 134 1.68 -12.08 1.98
C PRO A 134 0.22 -11.69 1.73
N LYS A 135 -0.15 -10.48 2.15
CA LYS A 135 -1.51 -9.89 2.09
C LYS A 135 -2.53 -10.45 3.08
N ASP A 136 -2.18 -11.50 3.83
CA ASP A 136 -3.04 -11.97 4.92
C ASP A 136 -3.23 -10.83 5.92
N ASN A 137 -4.48 -10.64 6.33
CA ASN A 137 -4.85 -9.56 7.21
C ASN A 137 -6.05 -9.93 8.08
N PHE A 138 -6.18 -9.25 9.21
CA PHE A 138 -7.34 -9.36 10.08
C PHE A 138 -7.62 -8.03 10.76
N THR A 139 -8.88 -7.77 11.05
CA THR A 139 -9.35 -6.54 11.70
C THR A 139 -9.90 -6.87 13.07
N ILE A 140 -9.32 -6.26 14.09
CA ILE A 140 -9.76 -6.37 15.47
C ILE A 140 -10.70 -5.21 15.76
N LYS A 141 -11.87 -5.53 16.32
CA LYS A 141 -12.83 -4.56 16.84
C LYS A 141 -12.70 -4.50 18.36
N ILE A 142 -12.41 -3.30 18.84
CA ILE A 142 -12.14 -3.03 20.25
C ILE A 142 -13.12 -1.97 20.72
N LEU A 143 -13.87 -2.27 21.78
CA LEU A 143 -14.72 -1.30 22.46
C LEU A 143 -14.04 -0.88 23.75
N LEU A 144 -13.83 0.42 23.92
CA LEU A 144 -13.04 1.00 25.01
C LEU A 144 -13.87 2.02 25.78
N SER A 145 -13.63 2.16 27.08
CA SER A 145 -14.06 3.33 27.89
C SER A 145 -12.84 4.12 28.34
N ASP A 146 -13.01 5.43 28.55
CA ASP A 146 -11.97 6.32 29.09
C ASP A 146 -10.68 6.40 28.22
N TYR A 147 -10.80 6.05 26.95
CA TYR A 147 -9.69 6.02 26.00
C TYR A 147 -9.24 7.45 25.61
N LYS A 148 -7.91 7.63 25.51
CA LYS A 148 -7.23 8.91 25.23
C LYS A 148 -6.57 8.99 23.86
N GLU A 149 -6.99 8.14 22.92
CA GLU A 149 -6.53 8.16 21.52
C GLU A 149 -5.01 7.97 21.32
N ASN A 150 -4.35 7.29 22.25
CA ASN A 150 -2.94 6.93 22.11
C ASN A 150 -2.77 5.43 22.28
N PHE A 151 -2.21 4.77 21.27
CA PHE A 151 -1.88 3.35 21.33
C PHE A 151 -0.61 3.05 20.53
N GLU A 152 0.05 1.95 20.86
CA GLU A 152 1.24 1.47 20.17
C GLU A 152 1.07 -0.01 19.81
N VAL A 153 1.47 -0.38 18.60
CA VAL A 153 1.52 -1.78 18.16
C VAL A 153 2.97 -2.23 18.12
N SER A 154 3.30 -3.27 18.89
CA SER A 154 4.65 -3.80 18.98
C SER A 154 4.67 -5.33 18.84
N ALA A 155 5.76 -5.89 18.32
CA ALA A 155 6.04 -7.32 18.33
C ALA A 155 7.55 -7.55 18.19
N ARG A 156 8.00 -8.78 18.44
CA ARG A 156 9.38 -9.20 18.12
C ARG A 156 9.32 -10.37 17.16
N ILE A 157 9.60 -10.11 15.89
CA ILE A 157 9.48 -11.08 14.80
C ILE A 157 10.81 -11.12 14.03
N GLU A 158 11.28 -12.32 13.68
CA GLU A 158 12.49 -12.49 12.89
C GLU A 158 12.40 -11.76 11.53
N GLY A 159 13.39 -10.92 11.23
CA GLY A 159 13.45 -10.16 9.99
C GLY A 159 12.57 -8.90 9.96
N ILE A 160 11.85 -8.58 11.05
CA ILE A 160 11.05 -7.35 11.18
C ILE A 160 11.57 -6.53 12.35
N SER A 161 12.11 -5.34 12.06
CA SER A 161 12.66 -4.44 13.09
C SER A 161 11.62 -3.54 13.74
N LYS A 162 10.54 -3.21 13.02
CA LYS A 162 9.48 -2.31 13.47
C LYS A 162 8.17 -2.61 12.73
N ILE A 163 7.05 -2.49 13.44
CA ILE A 163 5.71 -2.49 12.83
C ILE A 163 5.40 -1.05 12.42
N GLU A 164 5.13 -0.85 11.12
CA GLU A 164 4.84 0.47 10.56
C GLU A 164 3.33 0.70 10.46
N VAL A 165 2.92 1.97 10.48
CA VAL A 165 1.56 2.35 10.05
C VAL A 165 1.46 2.02 8.56
N TYR A 166 0.45 1.25 8.20
CA TYR A 166 0.17 0.90 6.83
C TYR A 166 -0.09 2.19 6.03
N LYS A 167 0.64 2.31 4.93
CA LYS A 167 0.41 3.34 3.93
C LYS A 167 0.00 2.61 2.67
N GLU A 168 -1.12 3.02 2.07
CA GLU A 168 -1.47 2.48 0.78
C GLU A 168 -0.27 2.63 -0.16
N PRO A 169 0.07 1.56 -0.92
CA PRO A 169 1.08 1.66 -1.94
C PRO A 169 0.66 2.78 -2.90
N GLN A 170 1.41 3.88 -2.89
CA GLN A 170 1.22 4.94 -3.86
C GLN A 170 1.35 4.32 -5.26
N PRO A 171 0.43 4.62 -6.19
CA PRO A 171 0.54 4.13 -7.55
C PRO A 171 1.94 4.38 -8.08
N LEU A 172 2.45 3.47 -8.92
CA LEU A 172 3.77 3.53 -9.56
C LEU A 172 3.87 4.69 -10.58
N PHE A 173 3.30 5.84 -10.27
CA PHE A 173 3.30 7.07 -11.05
C PHE A 173 4.69 7.42 -11.55
N ASN A 174 5.73 7.20 -10.73
CA ASN A 174 7.12 7.44 -11.11
C ASN A 174 7.66 6.41 -12.12
N ILE A 175 7.25 5.14 -12.06
CA ILE A 175 7.69 4.13 -13.05
C ILE A 175 6.98 4.35 -14.38
N THR A 176 5.69 4.67 -14.36
CA THR A 176 4.94 5.02 -15.58
C THR A 176 5.52 6.29 -16.23
N LEU A 177 5.87 7.30 -15.44
CA LEU A 177 6.55 8.51 -15.93
C LEU A 177 7.93 8.18 -16.53
N MET A 178 8.72 7.29 -15.91
CA MET A 178 10.01 6.86 -16.47
C MET A 178 9.84 6.08 -17.78
N LEU A 179 8.83 5.21 -17.87
CA LEU A 179 8.52 4.43 -19.07
C LEU A 179 8.05 5.28 -20.25
N THR A 180 7.46 6.45 -20.01
CA THR A 180 7.10 7.41 -21.07
C THR A 180 8.25 8.36 -21.41
N PHE A 181 9.11 8.69 -20.45
CA PHE A 181 10.23 9.61 -20.65
C PHE A 181 11.39 8.98 -21.45
N ILE A 182 11.64 7.68 -21.29
CA ILE A 182 12.72 6.97 -21.99
C ILE A 182 12.49 6.93 -23.52
N PRO A 183 11.32 6.53 -24.05
CA PRO A 183 11.03 6.59 -25.49
C PRO A 183 11.10 8.01 -26.04
N PHE A 184 10.65 9.01 -25.27
CA PHE A 184 10.73 10.41 -25.65
C PHE A 184 12.20 10.86 -25.82
N LEU A 185 13.07 10.53 -24.85
CA LEU A 185 14.50 10.80 -24.96
C LEU A 185 15.15 10.07 -26.14
N ILE A 186 14.79 8.80 -26.38
CA ILE A 186 15.30 8.04 -27.52
C ILE A 186 14.90 8.73 -28.83
N LEU A 187 13.64 9.12 -28.98
CA LEU A 187 13.16 9.84 -30.17
C LEU A 187 13.87 11.19 -30.35
N MET A 188 14.10 11.93 -29.26
CA MET A 188 14.82 13.20 -29.29
C MET A 188 16.29 13.02 -29.68
N ILE A 189 16.95 11.96 -29.19
CA ILE A 189 18.34 11.63 -29.56
C ILE A 189 18.41 11.17 -31.01
N THR A 190 17.53 10.28 -31.45
CA THR A 190 17.47 9.88 -32.87
C THR A 190 17.24 11.07 -33.79
N ARG A 191 16.50 12.09 -33.33
CA ARG A 191 16.33 13.33 -34.08
C ARG A 191 17.65 14.09 -34.22
N ILE A 192 18.39 14.34 -33.12
CA ILE A 192 19.67 15.08 -33.15
C ILE A 192 20.64 14.47 -34.16
N PHE A 193 20.70 13.15 -34.24
CA PHE A 193 21.62 12.44 -35.14
C PHE A 193 21.17 12.41 -36.62
N PHE A 194 19.91 12.71 -36.91
CA PHE A 194 19.34 12.60 -38.27
C PHE A 194 18.89 13.94 -38.88
N GLU A 195 18.98 15.05 -38.13
CA GLU A 195 18.54 16.39 -38.55
C GLU A 195 19.27 16.87 -39.81
N ASP A 196 20.60 16.68 -39.90
CA ASP A 196 21.43 17.06 -41.06
C ASP A 196 21.10 16.29 -42.35
N THR A 197 20.57 15.07 -42.21
CA THR A 197 20.20 14.23 -43.36
C THR A 197 18.83 14.63 -43.91
N PHE A 198 17.98 15.21 -43.07
CA PHE A 198 16.57 15.52 -43.38
C PHE A 198 16.41 16.93 -43.97
N GLU A 199 17.11 17.94 -43.43
CA GLU A 199 17.07 19.32 -43.95
C GLU A 199 17.58 19.44 -45.39
N ASN A 200 18.64 18.71 -45.73
CA ASN A 200 19.21 18.67 -47.08
C ASN A 200 18.25 18.12 -48.15
N TYR A 201 17.18 17.43 -47.74
CA TYR A 201 16.21 16.83 -48.65
C TYR A 201 14.93 17.66 -48.83
N PHE A 202 14.53 18.49 -47.85
CA PHE A 202 13.19 19.11 -47.84
C PHE A 202 13.10 20.62 -47.52
N GLY A 203 14.18 21.29 -47.10
CA GLY A 203 14.22 22.77 -47.08
C GLY A 203 13.27 23.50 -46.09
N PHE A 204 13.07 22.95 -44.89
CA PHE A 204 12.08 23.26 -43.83
C PHE A 204 10.75 22.52 -43.96
N ASP A 205 10.53 21.59 -43.03
CA ASP A 205 9.41 20.67 -43.09
C ASP A 205 8.52 20.77 -41.84
N ILE A 206 7.31 21.31 -42.01
CA ILE A 206 6.24 21.36 -40.99
C ILE A 206 5.94 19.97 -40.43
N SER A 207 6.28 18.91 -41.17
CA SER A 207 6.19 17.53 -40.73
C SER A 207 6.89 17.28 -39.39
N ILE A 208 7.96 18.03 -39.06
CA ILE A 208 8.75 17.87 -37.83
C ILE A 208 7.95 18.31 -36.59
N ILE A 209 7.28 19.46 -36.67
CA ILE A 209 6.45 19.97 -35.58
C ILE A 209 5.25 19.04 -35.38
N VAL A 210 4.65 18.59 -36.49
CA VAL A 210 3.50 17.68 -36.46
C VAL A 210 3.87 16.33 -35.86
N HIS A 211 5.01 15.72 -36.23
CA HIS A 211 5.45 14.44 -35.66
C HIS A 211 5.76 14.56 -34.16
N THR A 212 6.42 15.64 -33.75
CA THR A 212 6.75 15.86 -32.33
C THR A 212 5.47 16.02 -31.50
N PHE A 213 4.49 16.79 -32.00
CA PHE A 213 3.18 16.92 -31.36
C PHE A 213 2.42 15.60 -31.34
N LEU A 214 2.45 14.82 -32.43
CA LEU A 214 1.76 13.54 -32.52
C LEU A 214 2.31 12.53 -31.51
N VAL A 215 3.64 12.42 -31.40
CA VAL A 215 4.29 11.57 -30.39
C VAL A 215 3.92 12.01 -28.98
N LEU A 216 3.93 13.31 -28.70
CA LEU A 216 3.55 13.84 -27.40
C LEU A 216 2.09 13.49 -27.06
N ILE A 217 1.17 13.67 -28.01
CA ILE A 217 -0.25 13.32 -27.86
C ILE A 217 -0.41 11.82 -27.59
N ILE A 218 0.23 10.96 -28.39
CA ILE A 218 0.18 9.50 -28.21
C ILE A 218 0.71 9.11 -26.83
N THR A 219 1.81 9.73 -26.39
CA THR A 219 2.39 9.46 -25.06
C THR A 219 1.44 9.85 -23.94
N ILE A 220 0.78 11.01 -24.04
CA ILE A 220 -0.24 11.45 -23.08
C ILE A 220 -1.43 10.50 -23.07
N LEU A 221 -1.89 10.05 -24.25
CA LEU A 221 -3.02 9.13 -24.36
C LEU A 221 -2.70 7.75 -23.76
N VAL A 222 -1.52 7.19 -24.06
CA VAL A 222 -1.06 5.93 -23.45
C VAL A 222 -0.98 6.06 -21.93
N PHE A 223 -0.49 7.20 -21.43
CA PHE A 223 -0.47 7.49 -20.00
C PHE A 223 -1.88 7.50 -19.38
N GLN A 224 -2.84 8.18 -20.01
CA GLN A 224 -4.24 8.19 -19.53
C GLN A 224 -4.85 6.78 -19.53
N ILE A 225 -4.61 6.00 -20.58
CA ILE A 225 -5.10 4.61 -20.68
C ILE A 225 -4.49 3.74 -19.58
N LEU A 226 -3.17 3.79 -19.37
CA LEU A 226 -2.51 3.02 -18.31
C LEU A 226 -3.01 3.41 -16.92
N LYS A 227 -3.27 4.70 -16.69
CA LYS A 227 -3.85 5.18 -15.44
C LYS A 227 -5.26 4.60 -15.23
N ILE A 228 -6.12 4.64 -16.25
CA ILE A 228 -7.48 4.06 -16.18
C ILE A 228 -7.42 2.56 -15.91
N TRP A 229 -6.54 1.83 -16.62
CA TRP A 229 -6.35 0.39 -16.39
C TRP A 229 -5.85 0.08 -14.98
N TYR A 230 -4.93 0.89 -14.44
CA TYR A 230 -4.45 0.72 -13.07
C TYR A 230 -5.57 0.91 -12.05
N GLU A 231 -6.38 1.97 -12.16
CA GLU A 231 -7.51 2.20 -11.25
C GLU A 231 -8.57 1.11 -11.39
N ALA A 232 -8.91 0.70 -12.62
CA ALA A 232 -9.86 -0.38 -12.86
C ALA A 232 -9.36 -1.72 -12.30
N ALA A 233 -8.07 -2.03 -12.43
CA ALA A 233 -7.47 -3.20 -11.82
C ALA A 233 -7.47 -3.11 -10.29
N LYS A 234 -7.14 -1.93 -9.73
CA LYS A 234 -7.19 -1.68 -8.28
C LYS A 234 -8.60 -1.94 -7.74
N GLU A 235 -9.63 -1.36 -8.37
CA GLU A 235 -11.02 -1.59 -7.98
C GLU A 235 -11.44 -3.06 -8.13
N PHE A 236 -11.08 -3.73 -9.23
CA PHE A 236 -11.38 -5.14 -9.43
C PHE A 236 -10.77 -6.03 -8.34
N PHE A 237 -9.49 -5.83 -8.02
CA PHE A 237 -8.80 -6.62 -6.99
C PHE A 237 -9.19 -6.24 -5.55
N LEU A 238 -9.76 -5.05 -5.31
CA LEU A 238 -10.26 -4.64 -3.99
C LEU A 238 -11.74 -4.97 -3.79
N LYS A 239 -12.53 -5.03 -4.85
CA LYS A 239 -13.96 -5.35 -4.76
C LYS A 239 -14.21 -6.81 -4.37
N ASP A 240 -13.34 -7.73 -4.83
CA ASP A 240 -13.34 -9.12 -4.39
C ASP A 240 -13.03 -9.28 -2.88
N THR A 241 -12.56 -8.24 -2.18
CA THR A 241 -12.32 -8.28 -0.73
C THR A 241 -13.45 -7.68 0.13
N ASP A 242 -14.50 -7.12 -0.46
CA ASP A 242 -15.60 -6.46 0.28
C ASP A 242 -17.00 -7.07 0.05
N GLU A 243 -17.19 -7.97 -0.93
CA GLU A 243 -18.51 -8.58 -1.25
C GLU A 243 -18.71 -10.03 -0.75
N GLU A 244 -17.81 -10.59 0.08
CA GLU A 244 -17.99 -11.87 0.80
C GLU A 244 -17.89 -11.68 2.32
#